data_AF-A0A355B0B7-F1
#
_entry.id   AF-A0A355B0B7-F1
#
_cell.length_a   1.000
_cell.length_b   1.000
_cell.length_c   1.000
_cell.angle_alpha   90.00
_cell.angle_beta   90.00
_cell.angle_gamma   90.00
#
_symmetry.space_group_name_H-M   'P 1'
#
loop_
_entity.id
_entity.type
_entity.pdbx_description
1 polymer ?
#
loop_
_entity_poly.entity_id
_entity_poly.type
_entity_poly.pdbx_seq_one_letter_code
_entity_poly.pdbx_strand_id
1 'polypeptide(L)' 'MDTANMVEYDERLNQFLRLNSFTVAVRFIQSWDELPPRTKRPLKDMDNRFTTCQAISMARRYGWVIALGRED' A
#
# COMPACT_ATOMS: atom_id res chain seq x y z
N MET A 1 -7.03 8.07 -10.04
CA MET A 1 -7.48 6.78 -9.47
C MET A 1 -8.80 7.07 -8.79
N ASP A 2 -9.89 6.45 -9.23
CA ASP A 2 -11.20 6.68 -8.62
C ASP A 2 -11.31 5.88 -7.32
N THR A 3 -11.22 6.59 -6.19
CA THR A 3 -11.25 5.98 -4.86
C THR A 3 -12.62 5.43 -4.49
N ALA A 4 -13.70 5.95 -5.09
CA ALA A 4 -15.05 5.47 -4.82
C ALA A 4 -15.21 4.00 -5.25
N ASN A 5 -14.61 3.63 -6.40
CA ASN A 5 -14.68 2.27 -6.92
C ASN A 5 -13.83 1.27 -6.08
N MET A 6 -12.74 1.73 -5.46
CA MET A 6 -11.88 0.87 -4.62
C MET A 6 -12.56 0.48 -3.31
N VAL A 7 -13.40 1.35 -2.74
CA VAL A 7 -14.20 1.03 -1.55
C VAL A 7 -15.21 -0.06 -1.85
N GLU A 8 -15.93 0.04 -2.98
CA GLU A 8 -16.88 -1.00 -3.39
C GLU A 8 -16.20 -2.37 -3.56
N TYR A 9 -15.00 -2.41 -4.16
CA TYR A 9 -14.25 -3.66 -4.30
C TYR A 9 -13.85 -4.26 -2.95
N ASP A 10 -13.39 -3.45 -1.99
CA ASP A 10 -13.06 -3.94 -0.66
C ASP A 10 -14.28 -4.50 0.07
N GLU A 11 -15.43 -3.81 0.00
CA GLU A 11 -16.69 -4.28 0.60
C GLU A 11 -17.12 -5.63 0.01
N ARG A 12 -17.08 -5.77 -1.31
CA ARG A 12 -17.44 -7.02 -2.00
C ARG A 12 -16.48 -8.15 -1.67
N LEU A 13 -15.17 -7.89 -1.63
CA LEU A 13 -14.19 -8.91 -1.26
C LEU A 13 -14.40 -9.38 0.18
N ASN A 14 -14.65 -8.46 1.12
CA ASN A 14 -14.91 -8.81 2.51
C ASN A 14 -16.23 -9.56 2.70
N GLN A 15 -17.27 -9.25 1.92
CA GLN A 15 -18.55 -9.96 1.94
C GLN A 15 -18.39 -11.47 1.70
N PHE A 16 -17.54 -11.85 0.74
CA PHE A 16 -17.40 -13.27 0.35
C PHE A 16 -16.22 -13.98 1.01
N LEU A 17 -15.09 -13.28 1.22
CA LEU A 17 -13.83 -13.92 1.61
C LEU A 17 -13.51 -13.81 3.10
N ARG A 18 -14.18 -12.91 3.84
CA ARG A 18 -13.94 -12.68 5.29
C ARG A 18 -12.44 -12.52 5.60
N LEU A 19 -11.80 -11.58 4.90
CA LEU A 19 -10.36 -11.39 4.97
C LEU A 19 -9.91 -11.01 6.39
N ASN A 20 -8.76 -11.52 6.81
CA ASN A 20 -8.17 -11.21 8.12
C ASN A 20 -7.57 -9.78 8.20
N SER A 21 -7.61 -9.02 7.11
CA SER A 21 -7.25 -7.59 7.07
C SER A 21 -7.98 -6.93 5.92
N PHE A 22 -7.96 -5.60 5.88
CA PHE A 22 -8.42 -4.85 4.69
C PHE A 22 -7.59 -5.18 3.46
N THR A 23 -8.21 -4.95 2.30
CA THR A 23 -7.59 -5.14 0.99
C THR A 23 -6.56 -4.06 0.72
N VAL A 24 -5.41 -4.43 0.16
CA VAL A 24 -4.38 -3.48 -0.24
C VAL A 24 -4.33 -3.39 -1.75
N ALA A 25 -4.51 -2.17 -2.27
CA ALA A 25 -4.30 -1.87 -3.67
C ALA A 25 -2.81 -1.67 -3.95
N VAL A 26 -2.34 -2.15 -5.10
CA VAL A 26 -0.96 -1.98 -5.58
C VAL A 26 -1.01 -1.27 -6.93
N ARG A 27 -0.14 -0.27 -7.10
CA ARG A 27 0.00 0.48 -8.35
C ARG A 27 1.48 0.73 -8.61
N PHE A 28 1.93 0.48 -9.84
CA PHE A 28 3.23 0.94 -10.31
C PHE A 28 3.13 2.40 -10.76
N ILE A 29 4.15 3.18 -10.43
CA ILE A 29 4.26 4.60 -10.73
C ILE A 29 5.49 4.82 -11.61
N GLN A 30 5.50 5.91 -12.39
CA GLN A 30 6.65 6.27 -13.23
C GLN A 30 7.57 7.25 -12.52
N SER A 31 7.01 8.18 -11.72
CA SER A 31 7.77 9.14 -10.91
C SER A 31 7.34 9.12 -9.44
N TRP A 32 8.28 9.48 -8.56
CA TRP A 32 8.03 9.73 -7.15
C TRP A 32 7.05 10.89 -6.90
N ASP A 33 6.87 11.78 -7.86
CA ASP A 33 5.93 12.92 -7.77
C ASP A 33 4.46 12.48 -7.81
N GLU A 34 4.18 11.27 -8.27
CA GLU A 34 2.85 10.68 -8.28
C GLU A 34 2.42 10.13 -6.91
N LEU A 35 3.31 10.15 -5.92
CA LEU A 35 3.03 9.59 -4.61
C LEU A 35 1.96 10.39 -3.88
N PRO A 36 0.93 9.73 -3.33
CA PRO A 36 -0.02 10.39 -2.45
C PRO A 36 0.68 11.04 -1.25
N PRO A 37 0.10 12.11 -0.68
CA PRO A 37 0.59 12.69 0.57
C PRO A 37 0.67 11.63 1.68
N ARG A 38 1.67 11.75 2.56
CA ARG A 38 1.92 10.83 3.69
C ARG A 38 2.35 9.41 3.28
N THR A 39 2.74 9.19 2.02
CA THR A 39 3.41 7.95 1.62
C THR A 39 4.75 7.83 2.32
N LYS A 40 5.03 6.65 2.89
CA LYS A 40 6.31 6.31 3.51
C LYS A 40 7.23 5.64 2.50
N ARG A 41 8.49 6.06 2.49
CA ARG A 41 9.59 5.43 1.77
C ARG A 41 10.57 4.84 2.78
N PRO A 42 10.73 3.51 2.85
CA PRO A 42 11.47 2.85 3.92
C PRO A 42 12.87 3.42 4.17
N LEU A 43 13.72 3.48 3.14
CA LEU A 43 15.09 3.94 3.32
C LEU A 43 15.13 5.42 3.70
N LYS A 44 14.29 6.24 3.06
CA LYS A 44 14.29 7.70 3.24
C LYS A 44 13.72 8.14 4.60
N ASP A 45 12.61 7.53 5.04
CA ASP A 45 11.82 8.00 6.18
C ASP A 45 12.05 7.17 7.45
N MET A 46 12.67 6.00 7.33
CA MET A 46 12.84 5.05 8.44
C MET A 46 14.26 4.51 8.59
N ASP A 47 15.20 4.94 7.72
CA ASP A 47 16.59 4.46 7.68
C ASP A 47 16.70 2.92 7.64
N ASN A 48 15.75 2.28 6.95
CA ASN A 48 15.69 0.82 6.88
C ASN A 48 15.15 0.36 5.52
N ARG A 49 15.64 -0.78 5.05
CA ARG A 49 15.23 -1.40 3.78
C ARG A 49 14.14 -2.42 4.00
N PHE A 50 13.04 -2.31 3.27
CA PHE A 50 11.93 -3.23 3.38
C PHE A 50 11.83 -4.05 2.10
N THR A 51 11.82 -5.36 2.27
CA THR A 51 11.40 -6.24 1.19
C THR A 51 9.93 -6.02 0.84
N THR A 52 9.54 -6.37 -0.39
CA THR A 52 8.14 -6.22 -0.86
C THR A 52 7.14 -6.91 0.06
N CYS A 53 7.46 -8.09 0.60
CA CYS A 53 6.57 -8.80 1.51
C CYS A 53 6.42 -8.09 2.87
N GLN A 54 7.47 -7.43 3.37
CA GLN A 54 7.40 -6.59 4.56
C GLN A 54 6.53 -5.37 4.30
N ALA A 55 6.75 -4.64 3.19
CA ALA A 55 5.93 -3.48 2.85
C ALA A 55 4.44 -3.83 2.70
N ILE A 56 4.10 -4.94 2.03
CA ILE A 56 2.71 -5.42 1.93
C ILE A 56 2.15 -5.75 3.33
N SER A 57 2.95 -6.40 4.18
CA SER A 57 2.52 -6.72 5.55
C SER A 57 2.26 -5.46 6.38
N MET A 58 3.11 -4.45 6.25
CA MET A 58 2.95 -3.16 6.93
C MET A 58 1.72 -2.42 6.41
N ALA A 59 1.53 -2.40 5.09
CA ALA A 59 0.35 -1.82 4.47
C ALA A 59 -0.92 -2.50 4.99
N ARG A 60 -1.01 -3.83 5.02
CA ARG A 60 -2.19 -4.60 5.48
C ARG A 60 -2.50 -4.49 6.97
N ARG A 61 -1.47 -4.33 7.83
CA ARG A 61 -1.66 -4.35 9.29
C ARG A 61 -1.82 -2.95 9.90
N TYR A 62 -1.13 -1.96 9.34
CA TYR A 62 -1.05 -0.62 9.94
C TYR A 62 -1.74 0.47 9.14
N GLY A 63 -2.30 0.17 7.96
CA GLY A 63 -2.94 1.18 7.12
C GLY A 63 -1.95 2.12 6.45
N TRP A 64 -0.68 1.72 6.37
CA TRP A 64 0.36 2.58 5.81
C TRP A 64 0.33 2.54 4.29
N VAL A 65 0.44 3.72 3.68
CA VAL A 65 0.78 3.85 2.27
C VAL A 65 2.30 3.81 2.17
N ILE A 66 2.84 2.79 1.53
CA ILE A 66 4.28 2.57 1.37
C ILE A 66 4.61 2.53 -0.10
N ALA A 67 5.68 3.22 -0.50
CA ALA A 67 6.24 3.10 -1.83
C ALA A 67 7.65 2.51 -1.75
N LEU A 68 7.94 1.60 -2.69
CA LEU A 68 9.21 0.90 -2.79
C LEU A 68 9.89 1.25 -4.11
N GLY A 69 11.17 1.57 -4.01
CA GLY A 69 12.05 1.84 -5.14
C GLY A 69 13.12 0.76 -5.28
N ARG A 70 14.13 1.03 -6.11
CA ARG A 70 15.30 0.15 -6.26
C ARG A 70 16.21 0.21 -5.01
N GLU A 71 16.14 1.31 -4.28
CA GLU A 71 16.95 1.62 -3.12
C GLU A 71 16.43 0.97 -1.82
N ASP A 72 15.16 0.56 -1.79
CA ASP A 72 14.47 -0.03 -0.64
C ASP A 72 14.60 -1.56 -0.62
#